data_AF-A0A076V5R6-F1
#
_entry.id   AF-A0A076V5R6-F1
#
_cell.length_a   1.000
_cell.length_b   1.000
_cell.length_c   1.000
_cell.angle_alpha   90.00
_cell.angle_beta   90.00
_cell.angle_gamma   90.00
#
_symmetry.space_group_name_H-M   'P 1'
#
loop_
_entity.id
_entity.type
_entity.pdbx_description
1 polymer ?
#
loop_
_entity_poly.entity_id
_entity_poly.type
_entity_poly.pdbx_seq_one_letter_code
_entity_poly.pdbx_strand_id
1 'polypeptide(L)' 'FAKELAIGLPTAITIAASNTKFSEELQQFFHCDKSFRVYKNSDMIGVQLGGAVKNVIA' A
#
# COMPACT_ATOMS: atom_id res chain seq x y z
N PHE A 1 -9.23 -4.51 -8.01
CA PHE A 1 -8.67 -3.70 -6.89
C PHE A 1 -9.54 -2.51 -6.51
N ALA A 2 -9.77 -1.53 -7.39
CA ALA A 2 -10.52 -0.32 -7.02
C ALA A 2 -11.98 -0.59 -6.61
N LYS A 3 -12.64 -1.56 -7.26
CA LYS A 3 -14.02 -1.95 -6.93
C LYS A 3 -14.13 -2.62 -5.56
N GLU A 4 -13.24 -3.55 -5.22
CA GLU A 4 -13.25 -4.23 -3.91
C GLU A 4 -12.98 -3.25 -2.76
N LEU A 5 -12.03 -2.33 -2.97
CA LEU A 5 -11.76 -1.23 -2.03
C LEU A 5 -13.00 -0.35 -1.82
N ALA A 6 -13.67 0.06 -2.91
CA ALA A 6 -14.84 0.94 -2.83
C ALA A 6 -16.03 0.32 -2.07
N ILE A 7 -16.15 -1.01 -2.06
CA ILE A 7 -17.20 -1.72 -1.31
C ILE A 7 -16.73 -2.20 0.08
N GLY A 8 -15.54 -1.77 0.54
CA GLY A 8 -15.04 -2.02 1.89
C GLY A 8 -14.56 -3.45 2.14
N LEU A 9 -14.24 -4.22 1.09
CA LEU A 9 -13.65 -5.54 1.28
C LEU A 9 -12.22 -5.45 1.82
N PRO A 10 -11.78 -6.44 2.63
CA PRO A 10 -10.42 -6.48 3.15
C PRO A 10 -9.37 -6.31 2.04
N THR A 11 -8.62 -5.23 2.11
CA THR A 11 -7.61 -4.87 1.13
C THR A 11 -6.27 -4.69 1.84
N ALA A 12 -5.22 -5.31 1.30
CA ALA A 12 -3.86 -5.11 1.77
C ALA A 12 -3.11 -4.17 0.81
N ILE A 13 -2.37 -3.20 1.36
CA ILE A 13 -1.50 -2.32 0.58
C ILE A 13 -0.10 -2.24 1.19
N THR A 14 0.87 -1.84 0.36
CA THR A 14 2.24 -1.57 0.78
C THR A 14 2.55 -0.09 0.61
N ILE A 15 3.15 0.52 1.63
CA ILE A 15 3.67 1.89 1.59
C ILE A 15 5.20 1.84 1.71
N ALA A 16 5.87 2.58 0.85
CA ALA A 16 7.30 2.87 0.95
C ALA A 16 7.51 4.38 0.83
N ALA A 17 8.39 4.93 1.66
CA ALA A 17 8.80 6.32 1.59
C ALA A 17 10.26 6.46 1.99
N SER A 18 10.93 7.48 1.47
CA SER A 18 12.30 7.85 1.87
C SER A 18 12.39 8.43 3.29
N ASN A 19 11.26 8.93 3.81
CA ASN A 19 11.16 9.43 5.18
C ASN A 19 10.35 8.44 6.04
N THR A 20 11.04 7.81 7.01
CA THR A 20 10.46 6.82 7.91
C THR A 20 9.31 7.38 8.73
N LYS A 21 9.46 8.59 9.29
CA LYS A 21 8.40 9.24 10.08
C LYS A 21 7.15 9.48 9.25
N PHE A 22 7.33 9.93 8.01
CA PHE A 22 6.21 10.10 7.09
C PHE A 22 5.53 8.76 6.75
N SER A 23 6.30 7.70 6.51
CA SER A 23 5.70 6.36 6.27
C SER A 23 4.94 5.82 7.47
N GLU A 24 5.35 6.17 8.69
CA GLU A 24 4.67 5.79 9.94
C GLU A 24 3.36 6.54 10.11
N GLU A 25 3.38 7.85 9.89
CA GLU A 25 2.18 8.69 9.93
C GLU A 25 1.15 8.21 8.88
N LEU A 26 1.59 7.92 7.65
CA LEU A 26 0.72 7.36 6.61
C LEU A 26 0.18 5.98 6.98
N GLN A 27 1.02 5.11 7.54
CA GLN A 27 0.57 3.79 7.97
C GLN A 27 -0.53 3.93 9.02
N GLN A 28 -0.31 4.72 10.07
CA GLN A 28 -1.32 4.91 11.12
C GLN A 28 -2.60 5.56 10.59
N PHE A 29 -2.48 6.53 9.68
CA PHE A 29 -3.63 7.22 9.12
C PHE A 29 -4.52 6.31 8.28
N PHE A 30 -3.92 5.42 7.48
CA PHE A 30 -4.68 4.56 6.57
C PHE A 30 -5.04 3.19 7.18
N HIS A 31 -4.30 2.70 8.17
CA HIS A 31 -4.52 1.36 8.71
C HIS A 31 -5.90 1.22 9.38
N CYS A 32 -6.67 0.27 8.89
CA CYS A 32 -7.94 -0.14 9.48
C CYS A 32 -7.96 -1.67 9.58
N ASP A 33 -7.92 -2.20 10.80
CA ASP A 33 -7.78 -3.65 11.06
C ASP A 33 -8.79 -4.53 10.32
N LYS A 34 -9.98 -4.01 10.03
CA LYS A 34 -11.10 -4.76 9.43
C LYS A 34 -11.14 -4.71 7.89
N SER A 35 -10.62 -3.66 7.26
CA SER A 35 -10.86 -3.41 5.84
C SER A 35 -9.63 -2.96 5.05
N PHE A 36 -8.61 -2.40 5.71
CA PHE A 36 -7.47 -1.79 5.04
C PHE A 36 -6.17 -2.01 5.80
N ARG A 37 -5.45 -3.07 5.45
CA ARG A 37 -4.20 -3.44 6.11
C ARG A 37 -3.01 -2.83 5.38
N VAL A 38 -2.26 -2.01 6.09
CA VAL A 38 -1.11 -1.27 5.54
C VAL A 38 0.21 -1.86 6.03
N TYR A 39 1.04 -2.29 5.09
CA TYR A 39 2.38 -2.82 5.32
C TYR A 39 3.44 -1.80 4.90
N LYS A 40 4.46 -1.58 5.75
CA LYS A 40 5.61 -0.74 5.38
C LYS A 40 6.68 -1.56 4.69
N ASN A 41 7.32 -0.97 3.69
CA ASN A 41 8.52 -1.51 3.06
C ASN A 41 9.54 -0.38 2.87
N SER A 42 10.80 -0.63 3.22
CA SER A 42 11.89 0.33 3.02
C SER A 42 12.44 0.35 1.59
N ASP A 43 12.17 -0.69 0.80
CA ASP A 43 12.58 -0.77 -0.60
C ASP A 43 11.60 -0.01 -1.51
N MET A 44 11.85 1.30 -1.64
CA MET A 44 11.05 2.17 -2.50
C MET A 44 11.14 1.79 -3.99
N ILE A 45 12.30 1.32 -4.45
CA ILE A 45 12.53 0.95 -5.86
C ILE A 45 11.74 -0.32 -6.19
N GLY A 46 11.81 -1.34 -5.34
CA GLY A 46 11.07 -2.59 -5.51
C GLY A 46 9.56 -2.38 -5.51
N VAL A 47 9.04 -1.51 -4.63
CA VAL A 47 7.60 -1.17 -4.58
C VAL A 47 7.16 -0.47 -5.88
N GLN A 48 7.94 0.48 -6.38
CA GLN A 48 7.66 1.17 -7.65
C GLN A 48 7.69 0.19 -8.83
N LEU A 49 8.72 -0.65 -8.90
CA LEU A 49 8.88 -1.61 -9.98
C LEU A 49 7.72 -2.63 -10.00
N GLY A 50 7.36 -3.20 -8.85
CA GLY A 50 6.24 -4.13 -8.76
C GLY A 50 4.92 -3.49 -9.22
N GLY A 51 4.68 -2.24 -8.83
CA GLY A 51 3.51 -1.47 -9.26
C GLY A 51 3.50 -1.13 -10.75
N ALA A 52 4.67 -0.95 -11.37
CA ALA A 52 4.79 -0.73 -12.81
C ALA A 52 4.61 -2.04 -13.60
N VAL A 53 5.31 -3.11 -13.20
CA VAL A 53 5.30 -4.43 -13.86
C VAL A 53 3.90 -5.02 -13.89
N LYS A 54 3.10 -4.89 -12.83
CA LYS A 54 1.73 -5.39 -12.81
C LYS A 54 0.86 -4.79 -13.93
N ASN A 55 1.13 -3.55 -14.38
CA ASN A 55 0.37 -2.94 -15.47
C ASN A 55 0.69 -3.52 -16.84
N VAL A 56 1.88 -4.11 -16.98
CA VAL A 56 2.32 -4.73 -18.23
C VAL A 56 1.75 -6.15 -18.36
N ILE A 57 1.57 -6.84 -17.23
CA ILE A 57 1.09 -8.23 -17.16
C ILE A 57 -0.44 -8.33 -17.15
N ALA A 58 -1.13 -7.31 -16.61
CA ALA A 58 -2.58 -7.32 -16.37
C ALA A 58 -3.44 -7.11 -17.61
#